data_AF-A0A2M7TBD6-F1
#
_entry.id   AF-A0A2M7TBD6-F1
#
_cell.length_a   1.000
_cell.length_b   1.000
_cell.length_c   1.000
_cell.angle_alpha   90.00
_cell.angle_beta   90.00
_cell.angle_gamma   90.00
#
_symmetry.space_group_name_H-M   'P 1'
#
loop_
_entity.id
_entity.type
_entity.pdbx_description
1 polymer ?
#
loop_
_entity_poly.entity_id
_entity_poly.type
_entity_poly.pdbx_seq_one_letter_code
_entity_poly.pdbx_strand_id
1 'polypeptide(L)'
;MNTGFIVLGHGSKVSETVDILKDITDSLRKRLRLDAIHYAALQFNEPGLPEVINMLVEAGTNDIVVLPLFLTDGNHVREDIPGIINEECAKHPSVTIKLACHIGADMRITDILVDRIIGMIGGTPSSNGVMITKPSEIEAESFRIIETSTNLRGYCKAEKTVIKRIIHASGDLSLIDAIDISEDAIDAGITAIKDSRPIITDVRMVATGISDRISVIHDNNVICKVDDSTVDSEAKRRGKTRSAVAMRSLAEHIDGAIVAIGNAPTALFELLDIVKEGVAKPALVIGTPVGFVGAAESKEALMNSGLEYITVRGTRGGSAMAAAAVNALLKLACGGDCE
;
A
#
# COMPACT_ATOMS: atom_id res chain seq x y z
N MET A 1 -11.07 -4.50 -33.79
CA MET A 1 -12.31 -5.04 -33.20
C MET A 1 -13.15 -3.85 -32.81
N ASN A 2 -14.34 -3.72 -33.38
CA ASN A 2 -15.26 -2.64 -33.07
C ASN A 2 -16.28 -3.20 -32.06
N THR A 3 -16.07 -2.90 -30.78
CA THR A 3 -16.87 -3.46 -29.68
C THR A 3 -17.86 -2.42 -29.17
N GLY A 4 -19.14 -2.76 -29.18
CA GLY A 4 -20.23 -1.98 -28.59
C GLY A 4 -20.68 -2.57 -27.26
N PHE A 5 -21.13 -1.72 -26.36
CA PHE A 5 -21.61 -2.10 -25.03
C PHE A 5 -23.05 -1.64 -24.85
N ILE A 6 -23.91 -2.49 -24.29
CA ILE A 6 -25.31 -2.17 -24.02
C ILE A 6 -25.57 -2.32 -22.52
N VAL A 7 -25.87 -1.21 -21.83
CA VAL A 7 -26.35 -1.23 -20.44
C VAL A 7 -27.85 -1.52 -20.46
N LEU A 8 -28.23 -2.73 -20.04
CA LEU A 8 -29.60 -3.20 -20.10
C LEU A 8 -30.28 -3.08 -18.73
N GLY A 9 -31.32 -2.27 -18.65
CA GLY A 9 -32.18 -2.18 -17.46
C GLY A 9 -33.54 -2.83 -17.67
N HIS A 10 -34.29 -3.03 -16.59
CA HIS A 10 -35.63 -3.61 -16.66
C HIS A 10 -36.62 -2.72 -17.45
N GLY A 11 -36.45 -1.40 -17.37
CA GLY A 11 -37.45 -0.42 -17.77
C GLY A 11 -38.61 -0.32 -16.77
N SER A 12 -39.42 0.72 -16.91
CA SER A 12 -40.53 1.04 -16.00
C SER A 12 -41.60 1.84 -16.72
N LYS A 13 -42.86 1.71 -16.25
CA LYS A 13 -43.95 2.59 -16.70
C LYS A 13 -43.78 4.04 -16.23
N VAL A 14 -42.85 4.29 -15.30
CA VAL A 14 -42.47 5.62 -14.82
C VAL A 14 -41.24 6.09 -15.59
N SER A 15 -41.37 7.22 -16.30
CA SER A 15 -40.33 7.77 -17.18
C SER A 15 -39.00 8.02 -16.49
N GLU A 16 -39.01 8.37 -15.19
CA GLU A 16 -37.83 8.65 -14.37
C GLU A 16 -36.83 7.47 -14.29
N THR A 17 -37.27 6.22 -14.51
CA THR A 17 -36.36 5.05 -14.49
C THR A 17 -35.44 5.01 -15.71
N VAL A 18 -35.90 5.53 -16.86
CA VAL A 18 -35.09 5.61 -18.08
C VAL A 18 -34.02 6.68 -17.95
N ASP A 19 -34.33 7.78 -17.29
CA ASP A 19 -33.38 8.87 -17.04
C ASP A 19 -32.18 8.36 -16.23
N ILE A 20 -32.41 7.51 -15.22
CA ILE A 20 -31.33 6.88 -14.43
C ILE A 20 -30.44 5.98 -15.31
N LEU A 21 -31.04 5.15 -16.18
CA LEU A 21 -30.27 4.29 -17.10
C LEU A 21 -29.41 5.12 -18.07
N LYS A 22 -29.97 6.23 -18.55
CA LYS A 22 -29.28 7.17 -19.42
C LYS A 22 -28.11 7.86 -18.70
N ASP A 23 -28.33 8.36 -17.48
CA ASP A 23 -27.30 9.00 -16.66
C ASP A 23 -26.13 8.05 -16.35
N ILE A 24 -26.44 6.79 -16.01
CA ILE A 24 -25.43 5.75 -15.78
C ILE A 24 -24.63 5.53 -17.07
N THR A 25 -25.30 5.42 -18.20
CA THR A 25 -24.66 5.19 -19.51
C THR A 25 -23.76 6.36 -19.92
N ASP A 26 -24.23 7.59 -19.76
CA ASP A 26 -23.45 8.79 -20.07
C ASP A 26 -22.24 8.96 -19.14
N SER A 27 -22.38 8.58 -17.87
CA SER A 27 -21.27 8.53 -16.92
C SER A 27 -20.21 7.49 -17.34
N LEU A 28 -20.63 6.31 -17.80
CA LEU A 28 -19.74 5.27 -18.31
C LEU A 28 -18.99 5.73 -19.57
N ARG A 29 -19.69 6.33 -20.54
CA ARG A 29 -19.06 6.89 -21.75
C ARG A 29 -17.94 7.85 -21.41
N LYS A 30 -18.22 8.81 -20.52
CA LYS A 30 -17.25 9.83 -20.10
C LYS A 30 -16.04 9.24 -19.38
N ARG A 31 -16.27 8.30 -18.44
CA ARG A 31 -15.20 7.69 -17.64
C ARG A 31 -14.29 6.77 -18.45
N LEU A 32 -14.88 5.97 -19.35
CA LEU A 32 -14.14 5.00 -20.16
C LEU A 32 -13.61 5.60 -21.47
N ARG A 33 -14.07 6.80 -21.85
CA ARG A 33 -13.77 7.44 -23.14
C ARG A 33 -14.14 6.53 -24.32
N LEU A 34 -15.32 5.92 -24.22
CA LEU A 34 -15.89 5.02 -25.22
C LEU A 34 -17.26 5.53 -25.65
N ASP A 35 -17.42 5.85 -26.92
CA ASP A 35 -18.68 6.39 -27.45
C ASP A 35 -19.72 5.30 -27.74
N ALA A 36 -19.28 4.08 -28.05
CA ALA A 36 -20.11 2.93 -28.39
C ALA A 36 -20.72 2.21 -27.15
N ILE A 37 -21.11 2.97 -26.12
CA ILE A 37 -21.87 2.45 -24.97
C ILE A 37 -23.30 2.99 -25.12
N HIS A 38 -24.33 2.15 -25.09
CA HIS A 38 -25.73 2.56 -25.23
C HIS A 38 -26.58 1.95 -24.13
N TYR A 39 -27.73 2.54 -23.82
CA TYR A 39 -28.70 1.92 -22.90
C TYR A 39 -29.80 1.23 -23.70
N ALA A 40 -30.37 0.18 -23.12
CA ALA A 40 -31.59 -0.45 -23.61
C ALA A 40 -32.51 -0.78 -22.43
N ALA A 41 -33.81 -0.81 -22.67
CA ALA A 41 -34.80 -1.30 -21.72
C ALA A 41 -35.31 -2.69 -22.14
N LEU A 42 -35.51 -3.57 -21.16
CA LEU A 42 -36.09 -4.89 -21.41
C LEU A 42 -37.60 -4.80 -21.65
N GLN A 43 -38.30 -3.90 -20.95
CA GLN A 43 -39.76 -3.72 -21.03
C GLN A 43 -40.16 -2.24 -20.88
N PHE A 44 -41.38 -1.92 -21.31
CA PHE A 44 -42.11 -0.65 -21.07
C PHE A 44 -41.53 0.63 -21.68
N ASN A 45 -40.25 0.67 -22.05
CA ASN A 45 -39.60 1.86 -22.61
C ASN A 45 -38.78 1.54 -23.86
N GLU A 46 -38.50 2.57 -24.63
CA GLU A 46 -37.65 2.53 -25.81
C GLU A 46 -36.33 3.29 -25.55
N PRO A 47 -35.21 2.90 -26.19
CA PRO A 47 -35.11 1.78 -27.12
C PRO A 47 -35.02 0.42 -26.41
N GLY A 48 -35.61 -0.60 -27.04
CA GLY A 48 -35.51 -1.99 -26.64
C GLY A 48 -34.16 -2.62 -27.01
N LEU A 49 -33.83 -3.76 -26.40
CA LEU A 49 -32.58 -4.48 -26.68
C LEU A 49 -32.36 -4.79 -28.18
N PRO A 50 -33.34 -5.31 -28.94
CA PRO A 50 -33.18 -5.57 -30.37
C PRO A 50 -32.86 -4.32 -31.20
N GLU A 51 -33.49 -3.19 -30.87
CA GLU A 51 -33.32 -1.93 -31.60
C GLU A 51 -31.89 -1.39 -31.46
N VAL A 52 -31.34 -1.44 -30.24
CA VAL A 52 -29.97 -1.00 -29.96
C VAL A 52 -28.94 -1.94 -30.60
N ILE A 53 -29.21 -3.25 -30.62
CA ILE A 53 -28.37 -4.22 -31.33
C ILE A 53 -28.33 -3.87 -32.82
N ASN A 54 -29.49 -3.71 -33.46
CA ASN A 54 -29.56 -3.36 -34.89
C ASN A 54 -28.81 -2.07 -35.21
N MET A 55 -28.99 -1.03 -34.41
CA MET A 55 -28.27 0.24 -34.57
C MET A 55 -26.75 0.06 -34.48
N LEU A 56 -26.25 -0.74 -33.54
CA LEU A 56 -24.80 -1.04 -33.43
C LEU A 56 -24.29 -1.83 -34.64
N VAL A 57 -25.07 -2.80 -35.12
CA VAL A 57 -24.71 -3.57 -36.32
C VAL A 57 -24.64 -2.66 -37.56
N GLU A 58 -25.62 -1.77 -37.75
CA GLU A 58 -25.63 -0.78 -38.84
C GLU A 58 -24.45 0.20 -38.75
N ALA A 59 -24.01 0.52 -37.53
CA ALA A 59 -22.79 1.31 -37.27
C ALA A 59 -21.48 0.53 -37.50
N GLY A 60 -21.55 -0.74 -37.90
CA GLY A 60 -20.39 -1.58 -38.21
C GLY A 60 -19.74 -2.24 -36.99
N THR A 61 -20.45 -2.36 -35.86
CA THR A 61 -20.00 -3.10 -34.68
C THR A 61 -20.08 -4.61 -34.94
N ASN A 62 -18.99 -5.32 -34.65
CA ASN A 62 -18.88 -6.77 -34.86
C ASN A 62 -18.79 -7.59 -33.56
N ASP A 63 -18.56 -6.93 -32.42
CA ASP A 63 -18.64 -7.51 -31.09
C ASP A 63 -19.57 -6.66 -30.21
N ILE A 64 -20.61 -7.25 -29.62
CA ILE A 64 -21.56 -6.55 -28.74
C ILE A 64 -21.55 -7.22 -27.37
N VAL A 65 -21.43 -6.44 -26.30
CA VAL A 65 -21.51 -6.92 -24.92
C VAL A 65 -22.71 -6.29 -24.21
N VAL A 66 -23.64 -7.13 -23.78
CA VAL A 66 -24.82 -6.72 -23.00
C VAL A 66 -24.48 -6.81 -21.52
N LEU A 67 -24.61 -5.71 -20.79
CA LEU A 67 -24.36 -5.56 -19.36
C LEU A 67 -25.69 -5.40 -18.60
N PRO A 68 -26.18 -6.45 -17.93
CA PRO A 68 -27.45 -6.37 -17.23
C PRO A 68 -27.34 -5.60 -15.91
N LEU A 69 -28.06 -4.49 -15.78
CA LEU A 69 -28.16 -3.69 -14.56
C LEU A 69 -29.24 -4.25 -13.62
N PHE A 70 -29.08 -5.51 -13.19
CA PHE A 70 -30.01 -6.21 -12.30
C PHE A 70 -29.30 -6.67 -11.02
N LEU A 71 -29.98 -6.51 -9.87
CA LEU A 71 -29.49 -6.94 -8.56
C LEU A 71 -29.83 -8.40 -8.21
N THR A 72 -30.82 -8.97 -8.90
CA THR A 72 -31.34 -10.30 -8.60
C THR A 72 -31.40 -11.15 -9.86
N ASP A 73 -31.15 -12.45 -9.68
CA ASP A 73 -31.16 -13.45 -10.73
C ASP A 73 -32.60 -13.97 -10.97
N GLY A 74 -33.45 -13.11 -11.55
CA GLY A 74 -34.84 -13.44 -11.90
C GLY A 74 -34.96 -14.13 -13.26
N ASN A 75 -36.17 -14.60 -13.61
CA ASN A 75 -36.46 -15.28 -14.88
C ASN A 75 -35.99 -14.47 -16.11
N HIS A 76 -36.06 -13.14 -16.04
CA HIS A 76 -35.57 -12.24 -17.10
C HIS A 76 -34.07 -12.42 -17.42
N VAL A 77 -33.23 -12.60 -16.40
CA VAL A 77 -31.77 -12.75 -16.57
C VAL A 77 -31.40 -14.15 -17.06
N ARG A 78 -32.17 -15.17 -16.63
CA ARG A 78 -31.90 -16.57 -16.96
C ARG A 78 -32.46 -17.04 -18.30
N GLU A 79 -33.59 -16.48 -18.74
CA GLU A 79 -34.33 -17.01 -19.90
C GLU A 79 -34.59 -15.92 -20.95
N ASP A 80 -35.16 -14.78 -20.58
CA ASP A 80 -35.64 -13.81 -21.58
C ASP A 80 -34.50 -13.08 -22.31
N ILE A 81 -33.49 -12.57 -21.59
CA ILE A 81 -32.34 -11.88 -22.20
C ILE A 81 -31.55 -12.85 -23.11
N PRO A 82 -31.18 -14.06 -22.66
CA PRO A 82 -30.59 -15.06 -23.55
C PRO A 82 -31.47 -15.39 -24.76
N GLY A 83 -32.78 -15.48 -24.60
CA GLY A 83 -33.73 -15.70 -25.70
C GLY A 83 -33.64 -14.63 -26.78
N ILE A 84 -33.73 -13.35 -26.38
CA ILE A 84 -33.59 -12.21 -27.30
C ILE A 84 -32.22 -12.21 -27.99
N ILE A 85 -31.14 -12.46 -27.23
CA ILE A 85 -29.78 -12.51 -27.79
C ILE A 85 -29.67 -13.61 -28.84
N ASN A 86 -30.25 -14.79 -28.60
CA ASN A 86 -30.22 -15.91 -29.55
C ASN A 86 -30.98 -15.58 -30.84
N GLU A 87 -32.14 -14.91 -30.75
CA GLU A 87 -32.90 -14.46 -31.91
C GLU A 87 -32.13 -13.43 -32.74
N GLU A 88 -31.47 -12.46 -32.08
CA GLU A 88 -30.68 -11.43 -32.77
C GLU A 88 -29.39 -12.00 -33.38
N CYS A 89 -28.74 -12.96 -32.73
CA CYS A 89 -27.61 -13.70 -33.30
C CYS A 89 -28.00 -14.44 -34.59
N ALA A 90 -29.23 -14.98 -34.68
CA ALA A 90 -29.73 -15.64 -35.89
C ALA A 90 -29.95 -14.64 -37.04
N LYS A 91 -30.31 -13.39 -36.72
CA LYS A 91 -30.48 -12.30 -37.71
C LYS A 91 -29.15 -11.72 -38.17
N HIS A 92 -28.13 -11.75 -37.32
CA HIS A 92 -26.80 -11.15 -37.57
C HIS A 92 -25.64 -12.15 -37.44
N PRO A 93 -25.48 -13.12 -38.36
CA PRO A 93 -24.48 -14.19 -38.23
C PRO A 93 -23.02 -13.72 -38.21
N SER A 94 -22.75 -12.51 -38.70
CA SER A 94 -21.41 -11.90 -38.74
C SER A 94 -21.03 -11.13 -37.48
N VAL A 95 -21.91 -11.06 -36.47
CA VAL A 95 -21.74 -10.28 -35.24
C VAL A 95 -21.75 -11.21 -34.03
N THR A 96 -20.82 -11.01 -33.11
CA THR A 96 -20.78 -11.76 -31.85
C THR A 96 -21.48 -10.97 -30.74
N ILE A 97 -22.52 -11.54 -30.13
CA ILE A 97 -23.24 -10.91 -29.01
C ILE A 97 -22.99 -11.72 -27.73
N LYS A 98 -22.49 -11.07 -26.66
CA LYS A 98 -22.15 -11.69 -25.38
C LYS A 98 -22.96 -11.06 -24.25
N LEU A 99 -23.44 -11.91 -23.34
CA LEU A 99 -24.06 -11.48 -22.09
C LEU A 99 -23.03 -11.48 -20.96
N ALA A 100 -22.81 -10.34 -20.33
CA ALA A 100 -22.00 -10.24 -19.11
C ALA A 100 -22.81 -10.71 -17.89
N CYS A 101 -22.12 -11.02 -16.80
CA CYS A 101 -22.77 -11.26 -15.52
C CYS A 101 -23.57 -10.01 -15.10
N HIS A 102 -24.78 -10.22 -14.59
CA HIS A 102 -25.55 -9.17 -13.94
C HIS A 102 -24.83 -8.72 -12.65
N ILE A 103 -25.17 -7.54 -12.13
CA ILE A 103 -24.45 -6.97 -10.97
C ILE A 103 -24.58 -7.87 -9.74
N GLY A 104 -25.79 -8.32 -9.40
CA GLY A 104 -26.01 -9.21 -8.26
C GLY A 104 -25.65 -8.54 -6.91
N ALA A 105 -25.24 -9.35 -5.93
CA ALA A 105 -24.79 -8.90 -4.62
C ALA A 105 -23.30 -8.52 -4.61
N ASP A 106 -22.90 -7.62 -5.51
CA ASP A 106 -21.53 -7.10 -5.57
C ASP A 106 -21.20 -6.24 -4.33
N MET A 107 -20.01 -6.42 -3.75
CA MET A 107 -19.59 -5.69 -2.55
C MET A 107 -19.62 -4.17 -2.74
N ARG A 108 -19.43 -3.67 -3.97
CA ARG A 108 -19.50 -2.23 -4.26
C ARG A 108 -20.90 -1.64 -4.09
N ILE A 109 -21.95 -2.47 -4.16
CA ILE A 109 -23.32 -2.03 -3.82
C ILE A 109 -23.45 -1.87 -2.31
N THR A 110 -22.86 -2.79 -1.54
CA THR A 110 -22.79 -2.67 -0.07
C THR A 110 -22.10 -1.37 0.31
N ASP A 111 -21.01 -1.01 -0.35
CA ASP A 111 -20.31 0.25 -0.12
C ASP A 111 -21.22 1.47 -0.38
N ILE A 112 -21.97 1.47 -1.48
CA ILE A 112 -22.97 2.53 -1.77
C ILE A 112 -24.03 2.63 -0.66
N LEU A 113 -24.48 1.50 -0.12
CA LEU A 113 -25.46 1.47 0.98
C LEU A 113 -24.85 1.99 2.29
N VAL A 114 -23.60 1.63 2.58
CA VAL A 114 -22.84 2.15 3.70
C VAL A 114 -22.71 3.67 3.60
N ASP A 115 -22.33 4.20 2.45
CA ASP A 115 -22.22 5.65 2.22
C ASP A 115 -23.54 6.38 2.49
N ARG A 116 -24.67 5.80 2.06
CA ARG A 116 -26.00 6.36 2.31
C ARG A 116 -26.36 6.34 3.80
N ILE A 117 -26.07 5.26 4.51
CA ILE A 117 -26.32 5.13 5.95
C ILE A 117 -25.47 6.11 6.73
N ILE A 118 -24.18 6.23 6.39
CA ILE A 118 -23.24 7.19 7.00
C ILE A 118 -23.74 8.62 6.81
N GLY A 119 -24.21 8.95 5.60
CA GLY A 119 -24.83 10.24 5.30
C GLY A 119 -26.04 10.58 6.19
N MET A 120 -26.84 9.58 6.58
CA MET A 120 -28.01 9.78 7.44
C MET A 120 -27.67 9.95 8.92
N ILE A 121 -26.58 9.35 9.40
CA ILE A 121 -26.14 9.45 10.80
C ILE A 121 -25.27 10.69 11.08
N GLY A 122 -25.22 11.65 10.14
CA GLY A 122 -24.45 12.89 10.28
C GLY A 122 -22.97 12.76 9.91
N GLY A 123 -22.56 11.64 9.32
CA GLY A 123 -21.25 11.50 8.67
C GLY A 123 -21.28 12.10 7.26
N THR A 124 -20.14 12.59 6.78
CA THR A 124 -20.00 12.98 5.37
C THR A 124 -19.86 11.73 4.49
N PRO A 125 -20.67 11.54 3.44
CA PRO A 125 -20.50 10.44 2.50
C PRO A 125 -19.14 10.55 1.82
N SER A 126 -18.38 9.45 1.79
CA SER A 126 -17.08 9.43 1.13
C SER A 126 -17.24 8.96 -0.31
N SER A 127 -17.20 9.89 -1.26
CA SER A 127 -16.85 9.53 -2.63
C SER A 127 -15.38 9.08 -2.63
N ASN A 128 -15.17 7.78 -2.44
CA ASN A 128 -13.91 7.02 -2.33
C ASN A 128 -13.41 6.77 -0.89
N GLY A 129 -13.77 5.61 -0.33
CA GLY A 129 -13.10 5.00 0.82
C GLY A 129 -13.50 5.62 2.16
N VAL A 130 -13.91 4.79 3.12
CA VAL A 130 -14.23 5.20 4.49
C VAL A 130 -13.07 6.02 5.07
N MET A 131 -13.27 7.33 5.24
CA MET A 131 -12.32 8.15 5.99
C MET A 131 -12.59 7.92 7.47
N ILE A 132 -11.92 6.93 8.04
CA ILE A 132 -11.81 6.77 9.48
C ILE A 132 -11.15 8.07 9.99
N THR A 133 -11.78 8.77 10.94
CA THR A 133 -11.29 10.09 11.40
C THR A 133 -10.51 10.04 12.70
N LYS A 134 -10.62 8.94 13.46
CA LYS A 134 -9.81 8.74 14.66
C LYS A 134 -8.45 8.13 14.30
N PRO A 135 -7.32 8.76 14.68
CA PRO A 135 -5.99 8.25 14.36
C PRO A 135 -5.77 6.78 14.75
N SER A 136 -6.25 6.38 15.93
CA SER A 136 -6.11 4.99 16.42
C SER A 136 -6.91 3.98 15.60
N GLU A 137 -8.10 4.36 15.11
CA GLU A 137 -8.93 3.49 14.28
C GLU A 137 -8.35 3.37 12.85
N ILE A 138 -7.76 4.44 12.29
CA ILE A 138 -7.06 4.41 10.99
C ILE A 138 -5.88 3.45 11.06
N GLU A 139 -5.09 3.55 12.13
CA GLU A 139 -3.90 2.73 12.33
C GLU A 139 -4.28 1.25 12.54
N ALA A 140 -5.29 0.97 13.36
CA ALA A 140 -5.80 -0.37 13.59
C ALA A 140 -6.30 -1.02 12.28
N GLU A 141 -7.07 -0.28 11.46
CA GLU A 141 -7.55 -0.80 10.18
C GLU A 141 -6.39 -1.00 9.19
N SER A 142 -5.42 -0.08 9.16
CA SER A 142 -4.21 -0.23 8.34
C SER A 142 -3.47 -1.53 8.69
N PHE A 143 -3.29 -1.83 9.97
CA PHE A 143 -2.65 -3.08 10.40
C PHE A 143 -3.49 -4.32 10.10
N ARG A 144 -4.82 -4.23 10.18
CA ARG A 144 -5.73 -5.32 9.77
C ARG A 144 -5.56 -5.63 8.28
N ILE A 145 -5.54 -4.61 7.43
CA ILE A 145 -5.33 -4.76 5.99
C ILE A 145 -3.99 -5.44 5.71
N ILE A 146 -2.89 -4.95 6.32
CA ILE A 146 -1.57 -5.54 6.16
C ILE A 146 -1.56 -7.01 6.58
N GLU A 147 -2.15 -7.34 7.73
CA GLU A 147 -2.18 -8.71 8.26
C GLU A 147 -3.00 -9.68 7.40
N THR A 148 -4.09 -9.20 6.78
CA THR A 148 -4.90 -10.03 5.88
C THR A 148 -4.33 -10.14 4.47
N SER A 149 -3.51 -9.17 4.04
CA SER A 149 -2.96 -9.09 2.69
C SER A 149 -1.51 -9.57 2.56
N THR A 150 -0.85 -9.91 3.67
CA THR A 150 0.54 -10.43 3.68
C THR A 150 0.63 -11.77 4.40
N ASN A 151 1.54 -12.64 3.94
CA ASN A 151 1.74 -13.94 4.58
C ASN A 151 2.73 -13.83 5.75
N LEU A 152 2.20 -13.69 6.97
CA LEU A 152 3.00 -13.59 8.19
C LEU A 152 3.14 -14.93 8.94
N ARG A 153 2.75 -16.08 8.36
CA ARG A 153 2.62 -17.36 9.09
C ARG A 153 3.92 -17.92 9.67
N GLY A 154 5.09 -17.46 9.20
CA GLY A 154 6.41 -17.89 9.70
C GLY A 154 7.03 -17.01 10.79
N TYR A 155 6.46 -15.83 11.06
CA TYR A 155 7.06 -14.85 11.99
C TYR A 155 6.43 -14.94 13.39
N CYS A 156 7.25 -14.75 14.41
CA CYS A 156 6.80 -14.62 15.79
C CYS A 156 6.03 -13.30 15.99
N LYS A 157 5.40 -13.14 17.16
CA LYS A 157 4.58 -11.95 17.46
C LYS A 157 5.40 -10.65 17.42
N ALA A 158 6.65 -10.68 17.89
CA ALA A 158 7.51 -9.52 17.93
C ALA A 158 7.96 -9.11 16.51
N GLU A 159 8.38 -10.07 15.69
CA GLU A 159 8.69 -9.86 14.27
C GLU A 159 7.51 -9.31 13.49
N LYS A 160 6.31 -9.88 13.67
CA LYS A 160 5.09 -9.36 13.04
C LYS A 160 4.84 -7.90 13.38
N THR A 161 5.15 -7.47 14.60
CA THR A 161 4.96 -6.09 15.04
C THR A 161 5.90 -5.15 14.28
N VAL A 162 7.18 -5.52 14.15
CA VAL A 162 8.18 -4.75 13.40
C VAL A 162 7.87 -4.73 11.90
N ILE A 163 7.59 -5.89 11.31
CA ILE A 163 7.28 -6.05 9.88
C ILE A 163 6.06 -5.22 9.49
N LYS A 164 4.95 -5.33 10.26
CA LYS A 164 3.74 -4.54 9.98
C LYS A 164 4.01 -3.04 10.04
N ARG A 165 4.86 -2.58 10.96
CA ARG A 165 5.23 -1.16 11.08
C ARG A 165 6.04 -0.68 9.88
N ILE A 166 6.99 -1.49 9.40
CA ILE A 166 7.79 -1.19 8.20
C ILE A 166 6.89 -1.08 6.96
N ILE A 167 6.00 -2.06 6.77
CA ILE A 167 5.05 -2.08 5.63
C ILE A 167 4.07 -0.91 5.70
N HIS A 168 3.56 -0.58 6.89
CA HIS A 168 2.67 0.56 7.07
C HIS A 168 3.35 1.88 6.71
N ALA A 169 4.59 2.08 7.15
CA ALA A 169 5.35 3.31 6.88
C ALA A 169 5.71 3.50 5.41
N SER A 170 5.71 2.43 4.61
CA SER A 170 6.00 2.48 3.17
C SER A 170 4.76 2.50 2.28
N GLY A 171 3.64 1.94 2.76
CA GLY A 171 2.46 1.69 1.94
C GLY A 171 2.65 0.57 0.90
N ASP A 172 3.71 -0.25 1.02
CA ASP A 172 4.06 -1.29 0.04
C ASP A 172 3.97 -2.69 0.68
N LEU A 173 2.87 -3.40 0.40
CA LEU A 173 2.63 -4.77 0.88
C LEU A 173 3.65 -5.78 0.35
N SER A 174 4.28 -5.51 -0.80
CA SER A 174 5.26 -6.41 -1.42
C SER A 174 6.62 -6.39 -0.71
N LEU A 175 6.79 -5.56 0.32
CA LEU A 175 8.01 -5.58 1.15
C LEU A 175 8.14 -6.84 2.00
N ILE A 176 7.05 -7.58 2.23
CA ILE A 176 7.11 -8.81 3.03
C ILE A 176 8.17 -9.79 2.50
N ASP A 177 8.37 -9.86 1.19
CA ASP A 177 9.35 -10.76 0.57
C ASP A 177 10.79 -10.23 0.64
N ALA A 178 10.95 -8.94 0.93
CA ALA A 178 12.25 -8.26 0.95
C ALA A 178 12.76 -7.98 2.38
N ILE A 179 11.88 -7.95 3.38
CA ILE A 179 12.29 -7.76 4.77
C ILE A 179 13.07 -8.98 5.24
N ASP A 180 14.22 -8.74 5.85
CA ASP A 180 15.05 -9.76 6.47
C ASP A 180 15.49 -9.29 7.86
N ILE A 181 15.38 -10.20 8.83
CA ILE A 181 15.62 -9.96 10.25
C ILE A 181 16.50 -11.10 10.72
N SER A 182 17.66 -10.80 11.31
CA SER A 182 18.52 -11.84 11.90
C SER A 182 17.89 -12.42 13.17
N GLU A 183 18.33 -13.62 13.55
CA GLU A 183 17.71 -14.46 14.58
C GLU A 183 17.45 -13.73 15.90
N ASP A 184 18.43 -12.96 16.40
CA ASP A 184 18.36 -12.29 17.70
C ASP A 184 18.12 -10.78 17.60
N ALA A 185 17.85 -10.24 16.40
CA ALA A 185 17.78 -8.80 16.17
C ALA A 185 16.79 -8.07 17.06
N ILE A 186 15.59 -8.63 17.24
CA ILE A 186 14.53 -7.99 18.01
C ILE A 186 14.86 -7.99 19.49
N ASP A 187 15.36 -9.10 20.02
CA ASP A 187 15.72 -9.23 21.42
C ASP A 187 16.95 -8.38 21.76
N ALA A 188 17.94 -8.32 20.86
CA ALA A 188 19.08 -7.43 20.98
C ALA A 188 18.66 -5.95 20.98
N GLY A 189 17.74 -5.56 20.09
CA GLY A 189 17.17 -4.22 20.05
C GLY A 189 16.40 -3.85 21.32
N ILE A 190 15.53 -4.74 21.81
CA ILE A 190 14.76 -4.54 23.04
C ILE A 190 15.71 -4.42 24.25
N THR A 191 16.73 -5.26 24.32
CA THR A 191 17.73 -5.23 25.40
C THR A 191 18.52 -3.93 25.37
N ALA A 192 19.01 -3.50 24.21
CA ALA A 192 19.70 -2.23 24.06
C ALA A 192 18.84 -1.03 24.50
N ILE A 193 17.55 -1.03 24.15
CA ILE A 193 16.60 0.01 24.60
C ILE A 193 16.44 0.00 26.12
N LYS A 194 16.25 -1.18 26.73
CA LYS A 194 16.10 -1.31 28.19
C LYS A 194 17.36 -0.91 28.95
N ASP A 195 18.52 -1.18 28.37
CA ASP A 195 19.83 -0.79 28.89
C ASP A 195 20.17 0.69 28.62
N SER A 196 19.24 1.46 28.06
CA SER A 196 19.42 2.89 27.74
C SER A 196 20.62 3.15 26.81
N ARG A 197 20.85 2.23 25.86
CA ARG A 197 21.87 2.40 24.82
C ARG A 197 21.42 3.43 23.78
N PRO A 198 22.36 4.20 23.21
CA PRO A 198 22.04 5.24 22.24
C PRO A 198 21.51 4.64 20.94
N ILE A 199 20.64 5.41 20.28
CA ILE A 199 20.16 5.17 18.92
C ILE A 199 20.89 6.15 18.00
N ILE A 200 21.78 5.64 17.18
CA ILE A 200 22.57 6.42 16.23
C ILE A 200 21.87 6.39 14.87
N THR A 201 21.79 7.54 14.22
CA THR A 201 21.11 7.68 12.92
C THR A 201 22.00 8.31 11.86
N ASP A 202 21.87 7.86 10.61
CA ASP A 202 22.65 8.37 9.47
C ASP A 202 22.19 9.74 8.97
N VAL A 203 20.89 10.03 9.07
CA VAL A 203 20.29 11.30 8.66
C VAL A 203 19.23 11.78 9.64
N ARG A 204 19.03 13.10 9.68
CA ARG A 204 18.07 13.76 10.56
C ARG A 204 16.63 13.27 10.39
N MET A 205 16.22 12.89 9.17
CA MET A 205 14.87 12.36 8.94
C MET A 205 14.59 11.07 9.71
N VAL A 206 15.60 10.21 9.93
CA VAL A 206 15.43 9.02 10.78
C VAL A 206 15.25 9.46 12.23
N ALA A 207 16.12 10.34 12.73
CA ALA A 207 16.03 10.84 14.10
C ALA A 207 14.69 11.49 14.42
N THR A 208 14.19 12.37 13.54
CA THR A 208 12.89 13.05 13.71
C THR A 208 11.70 12.10 13.59
N GLY A 209 11.83 10.98 12.89
CA GLY A 209 10.77 9.98 12.78
C GLY A 209 10.65 9.07 14.01
N ILE A 210 11.63 9.06 14.90
CA ILE A 210 11.61 8.27 16.13
C ILE A 210 10.74 9.02 17.16
N SER A 211 9.75 8.33 17.71
CA SER A 211 8.74 8.92 18.60
C SER A 211 9.37 9.32 19.94
N ASP A 212 9.32 10.60 20.25
CA ASP A 212 9.74 11.20 21.53
C ASP A 212 8.74 10.96 22.68
N ARG A 213 7.55 10.43 22.38
CA ARG A 213 6.48 10.21 23.36
C ARG A 213 6.64 8.94 24.21
N ILE A 214 7.59 8.08 23.84
CA ILE A 214 7.82 6.83 24.56
C ILE A 214 8.76 7.13 25.72
N SER A 215 8.26 6.92 26.95
CA SER A 215 8.92 7.31 28.22
C SER A 215 10.33 6.76 28.43
N VAL A 216 10.73 5.74 27.66
CA VAL A 216 12.06 5.15 27.67
C VAL A 216 13.09 6.00 26.89
N ILE A 217 12.64 6.98 26.10
CA ILE A 217 13.53 7.94 25.44
C ILE A 217 13.69 9.15 26.36
N HIS A 218 14.84 9.24 27.04
CA HIS A 218 15.30 10.50 27.61
C HIS A 218 15.96 11.37 26.53
N ASP A 219 16.00 12.69 26.74
CA ASP A 219 16.41 13.75 25.80
C ASP A 219 17.83 13.64 25.17
N ASN A 220 18.57 12.57 25.43
CA ASN A 220 19.91 12.34 24.89
C ASN A 220 20.10 10.97 24.20
N ASN A 221 19.03 10.19 23.95
CA ASN A 221 19.17 8.81 23.45
C ASN A 221 19.17 8.66 21.93
N VAL A 222 18.93 9.72 21.15
CA VAL A 222 18.99 9.68 19.67
C VAL A 222 20.06 10.64 19.17
N ILE A 223 21.08 10.12 18.48
CA ILE A 223 22.25 10.89 18.05
C ILE A 223 22.36 10.89 16.52
N CYS A 224 22.47 12.10 15.93
CA CYS A 224 22.74 12.30 14.51
C CYS A 224 23.73 13.45 14.33
N LYS A 225 24.82 13.22 13.59
CA LYS A 225 25.87 14.24 13.35
C LYS A 225 25.97 14.72 11.90
N VAL A 226 25.05 14.31 11.02
CA VAL A 226 25.18 14.61 9.58
C VAL A 226 25.18 16.11 9.25
N ASP A 227 24.51 16.91 10.08
CA ASP A 227 24.41 18.37 9.93
C ASP A 227 25.49 19.13 10.72
N ASP A 228 26.39 18.43 11.40
CA ASP A 228 27.44 19.06 12.20
C ASP A 228 28.47 19.75 11.28
N SER A 229 28.82 20.99 11.62
CA SER A 229 29.72 21.83 10.80
C SER A 229 31.11 21.21 10.61
N THR A 230 31.54 20.42 11.60
CA THR A 230 32.81 19.68 11.57
C THR A 230 32.78 18.55 10.54
N VAL A 231 31.63 17.89 10.35
CA VAL A 231 31.44 16.78 9.41
C VAL A 231 31.53 17.24 7.97
N ASP A 232 30.95 18.39 7.61
CA ASP A 232 31.01 18.91 6.23
C ASP A 232 32.44 19.23 5.80
N SER A 233 33.19 19.92 6.68
CA SER A 233 34.60 20.25 6.44
C SER A 233 35.44 18.98 6.29
N GLU A 234 35.17 17.97 7.12
CA GLU A 234 35.91 16.72 7.12
C GLU A 234 35.58 15.82 5.93
N ALA A 235 34.32 15.78 5.50
CA ALA A 235 33.88 15.08 4.30
C ALA A 235 34.61 15.60 3.05
N LYS A 236 34.71 16.93 2.91
CA LYS A 236 35.47 17.58 1.84
C LYS A 236 36.96 17.24 1.92
N ARG A 237 37.55 17.30 3.11
CA ARG A 237 38.98 16.99 3.33
C ARG A 237 39.34 15.55 2.97
N ARG A 238 38.46 14.59 3.29
CA ARG A 238 38.70 13.15 3.05
C ARG A 238 38.17 12.62 1.71
N GLY A 239 37.43 13.42 0.95
CA GLY A 239 36.75 12.95 -0.27
C GLY A 239 35.69 11.87 0.01
N LYS A 240 35.08 11.89 1.21
CA LYS A 240 34.03 10.95 1.63
C LYS A 240 32.67 11.67 1.71
N THR A 241 31.58 10.91 1.77
CA THR A 241 30.25 11.49 1.98
C THR A 241 30.09 12.00 3.43
N ARG A 242 29.22 13.00 3.63
CA ARG A 242 28.89 13.51 4.96
C ARG A 242 28.36 12.41 5.89
N SER A 243 27.49 11.53 5.39
CA SER A 243 26.93 10.44 6.21
C SER A 243 27.99 9.41 6.63
N ALA A 244 28.97 9.09 5.78
CA ALA A 244 30.08 8.22 6.18
C ALA A 244 30.95 8.88 7.25
N VAL A 245 31.33 10.15 7.05
CA VAL A 245 32.12 10.89 8.05
C VAL A 245 31.38 11.08 9.36
N ALA A 246 30.07 11.39 9.31
CA ALA A 246 29.23 11.48 10.49
C ALA A 246 29.21 10.15 11.26
N MET A 247 29.00 9.03 10.57
CA MET A 247 29.02 7.70 11.19
C MET A 247 30.36 7.39 11.84
N ARG A 248 31.47 7.68 11.15
CA ARG A 248 32.82 7.52 11.72
C ARG A 248 33.05 8.39 12.95
N SER A 249 32.55 9.63 12.96
CA SER A 249 32.65 10.53 14.12
C SER A 249 31.82 10.09 15.33
N LEU A 250 30.98 9.07 15.17
CA LEU A 250 30.16 8.46 16.21
C LEU A 250 30.72 7.13 16.69
N ALA A 251 31.87 6.68 16.20
CA ALA A 251 32.46 5.38 16.53
C ALA A 251 32.49 5.06 18.04
N GLU A 252 32.86 6.04 18.88
CA GLU A 252 32.92 5.89 20.35
C GLU A 252 31.56 5.65 21.01
N HIS A 253 30.45 5.96 20.32
CA HIS A 253 29.09 5.80 20.81
C HIS A 253 28.40 4.56 20.23
N ILE A 254 29.02 3.85 19.27
CA ILE A 254 28.40 2.73 18.54
C ILE A 254 28.36 1.44 19.38
N ASP A 255 29.27 1.28 20.35
CA ASP A 255 29.37 0.02 21.08
C ASP A 255 28.11 -0.27 21.92
N GLY A 256 27.45 -1.38 21.61
CA GLY A 256 26.15 -1.75 22.18
C GLY A 256 24.97 -0.87 21.74
N ALA A 257 25.16 0.07 20.81
CA ALA A 257 24.12 0.97 20.33
C ALA A 257 23.16 0.29 19.34
N ILE A 258 22.02 0.93 19.11
CA ILE A 258 21.18 0.67 17.94
C ILE A 258 21.59 1.65 16.85
N VAL A 259 21.99 1.15 15.68
CA VAL A 259 22.37 2.01 14.55
C VAL A 259 21.33 1.91 13.45
N ALA A 260 20.57 2.98 13.24
CA ALA A 260 19.50 3.06 12.25
C ALA A 260 19.93 3.88 11.03
N ILE A 261 20.08 3.20 9.90
CA ILE A 261 20.55 3.78 8.64
C ILE A 261 19.41 3.70 7.63
N GLY A 262 18.76 4.83 7.38
CA GLY A 262 17.58 4.90 6.52
C GLY A 262 17.83 5.50 5.14
N ASN A 263 18.96 6.16 4.90
CA ASN A 263 19.17 6.89 3.65
C ASN A 263 20.49 6.57 2.96
N ALA A 264 21.62 6.61 3.65
CA ALA A 264 22.94 6.61 3.01
C ALA A 264 23.61 5.23 3.02
N PRO A 265 23.76 4.56 1.86
CA PRO A 265 24.51 3.30 1.77
C PRO A 265 25.96 3.44 2.25
N THR A 266 26.57 4.60 2.01
CA THR A 266 27.94 4.90 2.46
C THR A 266 28.07 4.95 3.98
N ALA A 267 27.01 5.30 4.71
CA ALA A 267 27.04 5.23 6.18
C ALA A 267 27.02 3.78 6.66
N LEU A 268 26.27 2.90 5.97
CA LEU A 268 26.24 1.48 6.29
C LEU A 268 27.59 0.82 5.98
N PHE A 269 28.20 1.11 4.83
CA PHE A 269 29.56 0.64 4.55
C PHE A 269 30.57 1.11 5.60
N GLU A 270 30.53 2.40 5.98
CA GLU A 270 31.44 2.91 7.01
C GLU A 270 31.23 2.25 8.38
N LEU A 271 29.97 1.98 8.77
CA LEU A 271 29.67 1.22 9.98
C LEU A 271 30.29 -0.19 9.94
N LEU A 272 30.16 -0.88 8.80
CA LEU A 272 30.75 -2.21 8.63
C LEU A 272 32.28 -2.16 8.68
N ASP A 273 32.91 -1.10 8.16
CA ASP A 273 34.35 -0.89 8.28
C ASP A 273 34.78 -0.66 9.74
N ILE A 274 34.05 0.17 10.50
CA ILE A 274 34.29 0.39 11.95
C ILE A 274 34.24 -0.94 12.72
N VAL A 275 33.28 -1.80 12.39
CA VAL A 275 33.13 -3.13 13.02
C VAL A 275 34.27 -4.06 12.63
N LYS A 276 34.64 -4.12 11.34
CA LYS A 276 35.76 -4.95 10.84
C LYS A 276 37.10 -4.53 11.43
N GLU A 277 37.29 -3.23 11.65
CA GLU A 277 38.46 -2.67 12.31
C GLU A 277 38.50 -2.97 13.83
N GLY A 278 37.40 -3.50 14.40
CA GLY A 278 37.29 -3.81 15.83
C GLY A 278 37.10 -2.58 16.72
N VAL A 279 36.69 -1.45 16.15
CA VAL A 279 36.55 -0.17 16.88
C VAL A 279 35.30 -0.15 17.77
N ALA A 280 34.20 -0.71 17.30
CA ALA A 280 32.95 -0.81 18.05
C ALA A 280 32.06 -1.92 17.48
N LYS A 281 31.17 -2.49 18.30
CA LYS A 281 30.15 -3.46 17.85
C LYS A 281 28.75 -2.98 18.25
N PRO A 282 27.85 -2.63 17.31
CA PRO A 282 26.48 -2.28 17.64
C PRO A 282 25.72 -3.50 18.17
N ALA A 283 24.73 -3.26 19.03
CA ALA A 283 23.81 -4.31 19.47
C ALA A 283 22.83 -4.70 18.35
N LEU A 284 22.41 -3.74 17.54
CA LEU A 284 21.51 -3.96 16.40
C LEU A 284 21.77 -2.92 15.30
N VAL A 285 21.73 -3.36 14.04
CA VAL A 285 21.76 -2.48 12.87
C VAL A 285 20.44 -2.52 12.10
N ILE A 286 19.72 -1.40 12.07
CA ILE A 286 18.56 -1.24 11.18
C ILE A 286 19.06 -0.64 9.87
N GLY A 287 19.52 -1.50 8.96
CA GLY A 287 20.11 -1.12 7.68
C GLY A 287 19.07 -1.09 6.57
N THR A 288 18.38 0.03 6.40
CA THR A 288 17.39 0.22 5.33
C THR A 288 17.72 1.39 4.39
N PRO A 289 18.97 1.65 3.99
CA PRO A 289 19.25 2.71 3.03
C PRO A 289 18.50 2.45 1.72
N VAL A 290 17.89 3.51 1.19
CA VAL A 290 17.24 3.54 -0.11
C VAL A 290 18.21 4.04 -1.17
N GLY A 291 18.12 3.50 -2.38
CA GLY A 291 18.88 4.04 -3.50
C GLY A 291 19.15 3.02 -4.60
N PHE A 292 19.60 3.53 -5.74
CA PHE A 292 19.95 2.72 -6.91
C PHE A 292 21.45 2.44 -7.02
N VAL A 293 22.27 3.04 -6.15
CA VAL A 293 23.72 2.88 -6.14
C VAL A 293 24.17 2.51 -4.74
N GLY A 294 24.75 1.32 -4.57
CA GLY A 294 25.34 0.85 -3.32
C GLY A 294 24.33 0.41 -2.25
N ALA A 295 23.03 0.68 -2.40
CA ALA A 295 22.03 0.35 -1.38
C ALA A 295 21.88 -1.18 -1.23
N ALA A 296 21.66 -1.89 -2.33
CA ALA A 296 21.51 -3.35 -2.31
C ALA A 296 22.79 -4.01 -1.77
N GLU A 297 23.94 -3.58 -2.27
CA GLU A 297 25.26 -4.10 -1.93
C GLU A 297 25.61 -3.84 -0.46
N SER A 298 25.28 -2.66 0.07
CA SER A 298 25.53 -2.34 1.49
C SER A 298 24.68 -3.20 2.43
N LYS A 299 23.45 -3.52 2.04
CA LYS A 299 22.55 -4.38 2.82
C LYS A 299 22.93 -5.85 2.71
N GLU A 300 23.39 -6.30 1.54
CA GLU A 300 24.01 -7.62 1.40
C GLU A 300 25.28 -7.75 2.24
N ALA A 301 26.12 -6.71 2.28
CA ALA A 301 27.29 -6.70 3.15
C ALA A 301 26.91 -6.75 4.63
N LEU A 302 25.81 -6.09 5.03
CA LEU A 302 25.27 -6.17 6.39
C LEU A 302 24.78 -7.59 6.72
N MET A 303 23.99 -8.21 5.83
CA MET A 303 23.49 -9.58 6.04
C MET A 303 24.62 -10.59 6.21
N ASN A 304 25.77 -10.35 5.57
CA ASN A 304 26.95 -11.22 5.65
C ASN A 304 27.97 -10.80 6.73
N SER A 305 27.66 -9.81 7.57
CA SER A 305 28.61 -9.24 8.53
C SER A 305 28.71 -9.99 9.87
N GLY A 306 27.72 -10.84 10.19
CA GLY A 306 27.59 -11.47 11.50
C GLY A 306 27.11 -10.53 12.61
N LEU A 307 26.62 -9.34 12.26
CA LEU A 307 25.90 -8.45 13.18
C LEU A 307 24.43 -8.84 13.23
N GLU A 308 23.75 -8.46 14.31
CA GLU A 308 22.30 -8.47 14.34
C GLU A 308 21.73 -7.31 13.51
N TYR A 309 20.72 -7.59 12.69
CA TYR A 309 20.16 -6.61 11.77
C TYR A 309 18.67 -6.76 11.48
N ILE A 310 18.09 -5.63 11.04
CA ILE A 310 16.80 -5.56 10.34
C ILE A 310 17.05 -4.81 9.03
N THR A 311 16.70 -5.40 7.89
CA THR A 311 16.94 -4.80 6.57
C THR A 311 15.79 -5.04 5.60
N VAL A 312 15.86 -4.36 4.45
CA VAL A 312 14.95 -4.53 3.30
C VAL A 312 15.82 -4.74 2.07
N ARG A 313 15.83 -5.95 1.51
CA ARG A 313 16.68 -6.33 0.36
C ARG A 313 16.43 -5.45 -0.88
N GLY A 314 17.44 -5.35 -1.74
CA GLY A 314 17.38 -4.61 -3.00
C GLY A 314 17.53 -3.10 -2.83
N THR A 315 16.84 -2.30 -3.66
CA THR A 315 16.99 -0.83 -3.69
C THR A 315 16.03 -0.08 -2.76
N ARG A 316 14.97 -0.75 -2.29
CA ARG A 316 13.93 -0.20 -1.42
C ARG A 316 14.45 -0.01 0.01
N GLY A 317 13.92 0.97 0.72
CA GLY A 317 14.35 1.36 2.04
C GLY A 317 13.77 2.72 2.40
N GLY A 318 14.42 3.45 3.28
CA GLY A 318 14.10 4.85 3.55
C GLY A 318 14.07 5.17 5.02
N SER A 319 14.16 6.46 5.34
CA SER A 319 14.13 6.95 6.71
C SER A 319 12.83 6.59 7.44
N ALA A 320 11.70 6.55 6.73
CA ALA A 320 10.41 6.14 7.28
C ALA A 320 10.43 4.67 7.77
N MET A 321 11.03 3.76 7.00
CA MET A 321 11.16 2.35 7.39
C MET A 321 12.11 2.17 8.56
N ALA A 322 13.26 2.86 8.55
CA ALA A 322 14.22 2.83 9.65
C ALA A 322 13.58 3.31 10.96
N ALA A 323 12.94 4.48 10.94
CA ALA A 323 12.27 5.03 12.11
C ALA A 323 11.09 4.17 12.58
N ALA A 324 10.31 3.60 11.65
CA ALA A 324 9.23 2.67 11.95
C ALA A 324 9.72 1.41 12.68
N ALA A 325 10.85 0.83 12.24
CA ALA A 325 11.46 -0.31 12.91
C ALA A 325 11.91 0.05 14.34
N VAL A 326 12.60 1.19 14.52
CA VAL A 326 12.98 1.69 15.85
C VAL A 326 11.75 1.89 16.75
N ASN A 327 10.70 2.54 16.26
CA ASN A 327 9.46 2.79 17.00
C ASN A 327 8.76 1.49 17.41
N ALA A 328 8.77 0.47 16.56
CA ALA A 328 8.24 -0.84 16.90
C ALA A 328 9.02 -1.49 18.04
N LEU A 329 10.35 -1.42 18.02
CA LEU A 329 11.20 -1.94 19.11
C LEU A 329 10.98 -1.18 20.42
N LEU A 330 10.85 0.15 20.37
CA LEU A 330 10.53 0.97 21.54
C LEU A 330 9.18 0.57 22.15
N LYS A 331 8.14 0.38 21.33
CA LYS A 331 6.82 -0.08 21.79
C LYS A 331 6.88 -1.48 22.41
N LEU A 332 7.64 -2.39 21.82
CA LEU A 332 7.86 -3.75 22.35
C LEU A 332 8.61 -3.72 23.69
N ALA A 333 9.63 -2.86 23.83
CA ALA A 333 10.40 -2.73 25.07
C ALA A 333 9.53 -2.23 26.25
N CYS A 334 8.52 -1.42 25.97
CA CYS A 334 7.59 -0.87 26.97
C CYS A 334 6.40 -1.79 27.32
N GLY A 335 6.32 -2.99 26.71
CA GLY A 335 5.22 -3.94 26.99
C GLY A 335 3.97 -3.77 26.14
N GLY A 336 4.01 -2.96 25.05
CA GLY A 336 2.96 -2.90 24.04
C GLY A 336 1.86 -1.83 24.24
N ASP A 337 1.75 -1.23 25.42
CA ASP A 337 0.64 -0.33 25.81
C ASP A 337 1.00 1.17 25.87
N CYS A 338 2.17 1.57 25.38
CA CYS A 338 2.51 2.99 25.25
C CYS A 338 1.88 3.58 23.98
N GLU A 339 0.73 4.24 24.13
CA GLU A 339 0.15 5.21 23.18
C GLU A 339 0.41 6.65 23.64
#